data_AF-A0A7C8IFP3-F1
#
_entry.id   AF-A0A7C8IFP3-F1
#
_cell.length_a   1.000
_cell.length_b   1.000
_cell.length_c   1.000
_cell.angle_alpha   90.00
_cell.angle_beta   90.00
_cell.angle_gamma   90.00
#
_symmetry.space_group_name_H-M   'P 1'
#
loop_
_entity.id
_entity.type
_entity.pdbx_description
1 polymer ?
#
loop_
_entity_poly.entity_id
_entity_poly.type
_entity_poly.pdbx_seq_one_letter_code
_entity_poly.pdbx_strand_id
1 'polypeptide(L)'
;MADPFEVRMRFTTLLSHLSASHTSLQKAAVFALKNREMEEDLHSCILEQLERTSMNTRANIMFFIEHLCDLANREGAVEFVRRMQRDVFRVVEAVVPVDGTGAANVRVVRKVLQALQAKTLLLPETVSELEAVLRSRDIAPSHPFIADDATPDGTAAAGAGANARNGGGRLDKTQVMQRIEEDRERHKRLRENIWTVDGDEEKEMEMMWDECSELGEDDYLGGVEERDDRENGIKFG
;
A
#
# COMPACT_ATOMS: atom_id res chain seq x y z
N MET A 1 -21.69 -21.57 16.29
CA MET A 1 -21.84 -21.37 14.84
C MET A 1 -22.49 -20.01 14.66
N ALA A 2 -21.80 -19.07 14.02
CA ALA A 2 -22.37 -17.75 13.74
C ALA A 2 -23.29 -17.86 12.51
N ASP A 3 -24.32 -17.01 12.44
CA ASP A 3 -25.22 -16.97 11.29
C ASP A 3 -24.48 -16.47 10.03
N PRO A 4 -24.55 -17.16 8.88
CA PRO A 4 -23.84 -16.76 7.67
C PRO A 4 -24.15 -15.34 7.20
N PHE A 5 -25.40 -14.91 7.31
CA PHE A 5 -25.79 -13.56 6.92
C PHE A 5 -25.16 -12.50 7.82
N GLU A 6 -25.12 -12.74 9.14
CA GLU A 6 -24.45 -11.87 10.09
C GLU A 6 -22.94 -11.76 9.80
N VAL A 7 -22.27 -12.89 9.53
CA VAL A 7 -20.84 -12.91 9.20
C VAL A 7 -20.56 -12.11 7.94
N ARG A 8 -21.36 -12.31 6.89
CA ARG A 8 -21.28 -11.54 5.64
C ARG A 8 -21.42 -10.04 5.87
N MET A 9 -22.45 -9.63 6.60
CA MET A 9 -22.72 -8.21 6.88
C MET A 9 -21.57 -7.56 7.65
N ARG A 10 -21.07 -8.25 8.69
CA ARG A 10 -19.94 -7.78 9.49
C ARG A 10 -18.66 -7.68 8.67
N PHE A 11 -18.34 -8.70 7.87
CA PHE A 11 -17.14 -8.71 7.05
C PHE A 11 -17.16 -7.64 5.96
N THR A 12 -18.30 -7.50 5.29
CA THR A 12 -18.55 -6.43 4.31
C THR A 12 -18.29 -5.05 4.92
N THR A 13 -18.77 -4.82 6.15
CA THR A 13 -18.55 -3.55 6.87
C THR A 13 -17.08 -3.34 7.22
N LEU A 14 -16.34 -4.40 7.58
CA LEU A 14 -14.90 -4.30 7.83
C LEU A 14 -14.14 -3.93 6.55
N LEU A 15 -14.47 -4.57 5.42
CA LEU A 15 -13.84 -4.32 4.13
C LEU A 15 -14.16 -2.93 3.58
N SER A 16 -15.38 -2.42 3.78
CA SER A 16 -15.78 -1.09 3.28
C SER A 16 -15.07 0.06 4.01
N HIS A 17 -14.69 -0.14 5.28
CA HIS A 17 -13.99 0.84 6.12
C HIS A 17 -12.51 0.50 6.29
N LEU A 18 -11.98 -0.36 5.43
CA LEU A 18 -10.61 -0.81 5.51
C LEU A 18 -9.67 0.35 5.18
N SER A 19 -8.73 0.61 6.08
CA SER A 19 -7.76 1.69 5.98
C SER A 19 -6.36 1.13 5.71
N ALA A 20 -5.41 2.02 5.47
CA ALA A 20 -4.00 1.64 5.35
C ALA A 20 -3.40 1.10 6.67
N SER A 21 -4.13 1.06 7.79
CA SER A 21 -3.57 0.65 9.07
C SER A 21 -3.40 -0.86 9.24
N HIS A 22 -2.24 -1.28 9.75
CA HIS A 22 -1.98 -2.70 10.00
C HIS A 22 -3.03 -3.29 10.96
N THR A 23 -3.47 -2.52 11.96
CA THR A 23 -4.56 -2.91 12.86
C THR A 23 -5.88 -3.16 12.14
N SER A 24 -6.22 -2.37 11.12
CA SER A 24 -7.42 -2.55 10.30
C SER A 24 -7.31 -3.84 9.47
N LEU A 25 -6.18 -4.04 8.79
CA LEU A 25 -5.89 -5.26 8.01
C LEU A 25 -5.91 -6.51 8.89
N GLN A 26 -5.21 -6.49 10.03
CA GLN A 26 -5.13 -7.59 10.99
C GLN A 26 -6.51 -7.95 11.53
N LYS A 27 -7.32 -6.96 11.91
CA LYS A 27 -8.66 -7.20 12.45
C LYS A 27 -9.56 -7.91 11.42
N ALA A 28 -9.52 -7.48 10.16
CA ALA A 28 -10.27 -8.12 9.08
C ALA A 28 -9.76 -9.55 8.81
N ALA A 29 -8.44 -9.77 8.84
CA ALA A 29 -7.86 -11.07 8.53
C ALA A 29 -8.16 -12.10 9.63
N VAL A 30 -7.99 -11.72 10.89
CA VAL A 30 -8.35 -12.56 12.05
C VAL A 30 -9.85 -12.88 12.03
N PHE A 31 -10.69 -11.92 11.65
CA PHE A 31 -12.13 -12.17 11.51
C PHE A 31 -12.42 -13.23 10.42
N ALA A 32 -11.76 -13.15 9.27
CA ALA A 32 -11.92 -14.13 8.20
C ALA A 32 -11.45 -15.53 8.63
N LEU A 33 -10.27 -15.64 9.26
CA LEU A 33 -9.70 -16.92 9.71
C LEU A 33 -10.53 -17.58 10.81
N LYS A 34 -11.07 -16.79 11.74
CA LYS A 34 -12.00 -17.28 12.77
C LYS A 34 -13.26 -17.90 12.17
N ASN A 35 -13.68 -17.42 11.00
CA ASN A 35 -14.88 -17.85 10.29
C ASN A 35 -14.53 -18.64 9.01
N ARG A 36 -13.40 -19.36 8.98
CA ARG A 36 -12.92 -20.13 7.82
C ARG A 36 -13.92 -21.13 7.25
N GLU A 37 -14.87 -21.60 8.05
CA GLU A 37 -15.99 -22.45 7.61
C GLU A 37 -16.88 -21.79 6.54
N MET A 38 -16.81 -20.45 6.40
CA MET A 38 -17.53 -19.64 5.42
C MET A 38 -16.59 -18.96 4.41
N GLU A 39 -15.39 -19.50 4.22
CA GLU A 39 -14.36 -18.98 3.30
C GLU A 39 -14.87 -18.62 1.89
N GLU A 40 -15.85 -19.36 1.36
CA GLU A 40 -16.41 -19.13 0.04
C GLU A 40 -17.25 -17.84 -0.03
N ASP A 41 -18.11 -17.63 0.96
CA ASP A 41 -18.93 -16.42 1.05
C ASP A 41 -18.06 -15.21 1.41
N LEU A 42 -17.08 -15.38 2.30
CA LEU A 42 -16.09 -14.36 2.64
C LEU A 42 -15.26 -13.94 1.42
N HIS A 43 -14.78 -14.89 0.61
CA HIS A 43 -14.07 -14.58 -0.64
C HIS A 43 -14.96 -13.83 -1.63
N SER A 44 -16.24 -14.21 -1.72
CA SER A 44 -17.22 -13.48 -2.53
C SER A 44 -17.40 -12.03 -2.05
N CYS A 45 -17.42 -11.80 -0.74
CA CYS A 45 -17.46 -10.44 -0.17
C CYS A 45 -16.23 -9.61 -0.58
N ILE A 46 -15.03 -10.21 -0.62
CA ILE A 46 -13.81 -9.50 -1.06
C ILE A 46 -13.98 -9.01 -2.50
N LEU A 47 -14.41 -9.89 -3.41
CA LEU A 47 -14.62 -9.55 -4.82
C LEU A 47 -15.73 -8.51 -5.00
N GLU A 48 -16.84 -8.63 -4.28
CA GLU A 48 -17.93 -7.65 -4.30
C GLU A 48 -17.46 -6.26 -3.81
N GLN A 49 -16.66 -6.21 -2.75
CA GLN A 49 -16.12 -4.94 -2.24
C GLN A 49 -15.07 -4.33 -3.18
N LEU A 50 -14.28 -5.15 -3.87
CA LEU A 50 -13.38 -4.67 -4.91
C LEU A 50 -14.12 -3.99 -6.06
N GLU A 51 -15.35 -4.40 -6.37
CA GLU A 51 -16.15 -3.80 -7.45
C GLU A 51 -16.97 -2.58 -7.01
N ARG A 52 -17.36 -2.51 -5.73
CA ARG A 52 -18.32 -1.51 -5.21
C ARG A 52 -17.69 -0.35 -4.46
N THR A 53 -16.40 -0.40 -4.15
CA THR A 53 -15.73 0.62 -3.33
C THR A 53 -14.82 1.54 -4.14
N SER A 54 -14.34 2.61 -3.49
CA SER A 54 -13.44 3.60 -4.07
C SER A 54 -12.09 3.00 -4.47
N MET A 55 -11.38 3.59 -5.43
CA MET A 55 -10.04 3.14 -5.83
C MET A 55 -9.04 3.09 -4.67
N ASN A 56 -9.23 3.94 -3.67
CA ASN A 56 -8.41 3.94 -2.47
C ASN A 56 -8.69 2.72 -1.59
N THR A 57 -9.97 2.43 -1.33
CA THR A 57 -10.39 1.23 -0.61
C THR A 57 -9.96 -0.04 -1.34
N ARG A 58 -10.01 -0.08 -2.67
CA ARG A 58 -9.50 -1.20 -3.47
C ARG A 58 -8.00 -1.44 -3.26
N ALA A 59 -7.20 -0.37 -3.17
CA ALA A 59 -5.78 -0.48 -2.82
C ALA A 59 -5.58 -1.01 -1.39
N ASN A 60 -6.41 -0.57 -0.43
CA ASN A 60 -6.43 -1.11 0.93
C ASN A 60 -6.76 -2.61 0.94
N ILE A 61 -7.78 -3.03 0.17
CA ILE A 61 -8.15 -4.44 0.02
C ILE A 61 -7.00 -5.26 -0.58
N MET A 62 -6.25 -4.72 -1.54
CA MET A 62 -5.05 -5.39 -2.09
C MET A 62 -4.02 -5.71 -1.01
N PHE A 63 -3.73 -4.76 -0.11
CA PHE A 63 -2.85 -5.01 1.03
C PHE A 63 -3.45 -5.99 2.05
N PHE A 64 -4.77 -5.95 2.25
CA PHE A 64 -5.44 -6.92 3.12
C PHE A 64 -5.36 -8.35 2.57
N ILE A 65 -5.49 -8.52 1.25
CA ILE A 65 -5.37 -9.82 0.59
C ILE A 65 -4.00 -10.44 0.85
N GLU A 66 -2.95 -9.64 0.73
CA GLU A 66 -1.58 -10.05 1.03
C GLU A 66 -1.43 -10.54 2.47
N HIS A 67 -1.92 -9.72 3.40
CA HIS A 67 -1.89 -10.02 4.83
C HIS A 67 -2.73 -11.25 5.20
N LEU A 68 -3.92 -11.39 4.61
CA LEU A 68 -4.79 -12.54 4.79
C LEU A 68 -4.12 -13.81 4.28
N CYS A 69 -3.51 -13.79 3.10
CA CYS A 69 -2.86 -14.98 2.53
C CYS A 69 -1.65 -15.40 3.37
N ASP A 70 -0.85 -14.46 3.87
CA ASP A 70 0.27 -14.74 4.78
C ASP A 70 -0.20 -15.39 6.08
N LEU A 71 -1.19 -14.81 6.76
CA LEU A 71 -1.75 -15.39 7.98
C LEU A 71 -2.43 -16.74 7.72
N ALA A 72 -3.21 -16.86 6.64
CA ALA A 72 -3.87 -18.10 6.26
C ALA A 72 -2.87 -19.21 6.00
N ASN A 73 -1.74 -18.91 5.36
CA ASN A 73 -0.67 -19.88 5.11
C ASN A 73 -0.04 -20.37 6.42
N ARG A 74 0.20 -19.46 7.38
CA ARG A 74 0.74 -19.81 8.71
C ARG A 74 -0.24 -20.64 9.55
N GLU A 75 -1.54 -20.36 9.46
CA GLU A 75 -2.58 -21.08 10.22
C GLU A 75 -3.11 -22.34 9.50
N GLY A 76 -2.61 -22.64 8.29
CA GLY A 76 -3.05 -23.80 7.51
C GLY A 76 -4.43 -23.66 6.85
N ALA A 77 -4.96 -22.43 6.74
CA ALA A 77 -6.22 -22.13 6.05
C ALA A 77 -6.00 -21.98 4.54
N VAL A 78 -5.52 -23.05 3.90
CA VAL A 78 -5.04 -23.06 2.50
C VAL A 78 -6.06 -22.63 1.45
N GLU A 79 -7.36 -22.75 1.74
CA GLU A 79 -8.40 -22.42 0.78
C GLU A 79 -8.56 -20.93 0.52
N PHE A 80 -8.27 -20.07 1.51
CA PHE A 80 -8.19 -18.62 1.26
C PHE A 80 -7.07 -18.31 0.25
N VAL A 81 -5.92 -18.96 0.39
CA VAL A 81 -4.79 -18.79 -0.53
C VAL A 81 -5.15 -19.31 -1.93
N ARG A 82 -5.72 -20.52 -2.03
CA ARG A 82 -6.12 -21.13 -3.31
C ARG A 82 -7.15 -20.32 -4.07
N ARG A 83 -8.21 -19.85 -3.40
CA ARG A 83 -9.25 -19.01 -4.01
C ARG A 83 -8.66 -17.67 -4.47
N MET A 84 -7.73 -17.11 -3.70
CA MET A 84 -7.05 -15.88 -4.09
C MET A 84 -6.12 -16.07 -5.30
N GLN A 85 -5.32 -17.14 -5.32
CA GLN A 85 -4.46 -17.48 -6.46
C GLN A 85 -5.28 -17.64 -7.75
N ARG A 86 -6.43 -18.32 -7.68
CA ARG A 86 -7.33 -18.52 -8.83
C ARG A 86 -7.83 -17.19 -9.39
N ASP A 87 -8.19 -16.24 -8.52
CA ASP A 87 -8.85 -14.99 -8.90
C ASP A 87 -7.90 -13.79 -8.96
N VAL A 88 -6.59 -13.99 -8.83
CA VAL A 88 -5.59 -12.89 -8.74
C VAL A 88 -5.66 -11.93 -9.93
N PHE A 89 -5.90 -12.43 -11.14
CA PHE A 89 -6.07 -11.60 -12.33
C PHE A 89 -7.30 -10.69 -12.23
N ARG A 90 -8.44 -11.24 -11.75
CA ARG A 90 -9.67 -10.48 -11.53
C ARG A 90 -9.48 -9.42 -10.44
N VAL A 91 -8.77 -9.76 -9.36
CA VAL A 91 -8.43 -8.80 -8.30
C VAL A 91 -7.60 -7.65 -8.86
N VAL A 92 -6.54 -7.96 -9.60
CA VAL A 92 -5.66 -6.93 -10.20
C VAL A 92 -6.42 -6.05 -11.20
N GLU A 93 -7.31 -6.63 -12.00
CA GLU A 93 -8.17 -5.87 -12.91
C GLU A 93 -9.18 -4.98 -12.18
N ALA A 94 -9.72 -5.42 -11.04
CA ALA A 94 -10.61 -4.59 -10.23
C ALA A 94 -9.88 -3.39 -9.58
N VAL A 95 -8.62 -3.57 -9.17
CA VAL A 95 -7.79 -2.51 -8.52
C VAL A 95 -7.15 -1.57 -9.54
N VAL A 96 -6.77 -2.09 -10.70
CA VAL A 96 -6.15 -1.34 -11.82
C VAL A 96 -6.88 -1.68 -13.11
N PRO A 97 -8.06 -1.10 -13.38
CA PRO A 97 -8.81 -1.42 -14.58
C PRO A 97 -8.13 -0.89 -15.83
N VAL A 98 -8.51 -1.44 -17.00
CA VAL A 98 -7.93 -1.08 -18.30
C VAL A 98 -8.24 0.36 -18.73
N ASP A 99 -9.25 0.99 -18.12
CA ASP A 99 -9.64 2.38 -18.35
C ASP A 99 -8.65 3.41 -17.77
N GLY A 100 -7.64 2.96 -17.01
CA GLY A 100 -6.63 3.80 -16.39
C GLY A 100 -7.05 4.47 -15.08
N THR A 101 -8.29 4.26 -14.60
CA THR A 101 -8.80 4.85 -13.35
C THR A 101 -8.00 4.42 -12.12
N GLY A 102 -7.38 3.24 -12.18
CA GLY A 102 -6.52 2.69 -11.13
C GLY A 102 -5.02 2.91 -11.36
N ALA A 103 -4.59 3.78 -12.28
CA ALA A 103 -3.16 3.99 -12.57
C ALA A 103 -2.34 4.36 -11.31
N ALA A 104 -2.91 5.14 -10.40
CA ALA A 104 -2.27 5.50 -9.14
C ALA A 104 -2.02 4.30 -8.19
N ASN A 105 -2.68 3.16 -8.43
CA ASN A 105 -2.52 1.94 -7.63
C ASN A 105 -1.48 0.97 -8.23
N VAL A 106 -0.92 1.23 -9.42
CA VAL A 106 0.04 0.32 -10.08
C VAL A 106 1.22 -0.02 -9.18
N ARG A 107 1.81 0.99 -8.52
CA ARG A 107 2.93 0.79 -7.58
C ARG A 107 2.54 -0.05 -6.36
N VAL A 108 1.32 0.15 -5.85
CA VAL A 108 0.78 -0.62 -4.72
C VAL A 108 0.63 -2.09 -5.12
N VAL A 109 0.00 -2.36 -6.27
CA VAL A 109 -0.22 -3.72 -6.75
C VAL A 109 1.11 -4.42 -7.02
N ARG A 110 2.07 -3.75 -7.66
CA ARG A 110 3.42 -4.30 -7.90
C ARG A 110 4.10 -4.71 -6.59
N LYS A 111 4.06 -3.83 -5.59
CA LYS A 111 4.61 -4.13 -4.26
C LYS A 111 3.96 -5.35 -3.60
N VAL A 112 2.64 -5.45 -3.68
CA VAL A 112 1.91 -6.60 -3.11
C VAL A 112 2.23 -7.90 -3.85
N LEU A 113 2.29 -7.89 -5.18
CA LEU A 113 2.62 -9.08 -5.97
C LEU A 113 4.03 -9.59 -5.65
N GLN A 114 5.00 -8.68 -5.51
CA GLN A 114 6.36 -9.02 -5.09
C GLN A 114 6.40 -9.59 -3.66
N ALA A 115 5.61 -9.05 -2.73
CA ALA A 115 5.51 -9.59 -1.37
C ALA A 115 4.91 -11.00 -1.36
N LEU A 116 3.86 -11.24 -2.15
CA LEU A 116 3.25 -12.57 -2.31
C LEU A 116 4.23 -13.57 -2.94
N GLN A 117 5.03 -13.15 -3.92
CA GLN A 117 6.08 -13.96 -4.53
C GLN A 117 7.18 -14.33 -3.54
N ALA A 118 7.68 -13.34 -2.79
CA ALA A 118 8.73 -13.55 -1.79
C ALA A 118 8.29 -14.53 -0.69
N LYS A 119 6.99 -14.55 -0.38
CA LYS A 119 6.37 -15.50 0.56
C LYS A 119 5.97 -16.84 -0.07
N THR A 120 6.36 -17.08 -1.33
CA THR A 120 6.03 -18.26 -2.13
C THR A 120 4.52 -18.56 -2.26
N LEU A 121 3.68 -17.53 -2.08
CA LEU A 121 2.23 -17.60 -2.22
C LEU A 121 1.78 -17.42 -3.67
N LEU A 122 2.62 -16.86 -4.54
CA LEU A 122 2.41 -16.78 -5.97
C LEU A 122 3.63 -17.31 -6.72
N LEU A 123 3.38 -17.97 -7.85
CA LEU A 123 4.43 -18.44 -8.74
C LEU A 123 5.11 -17.25 -9.44
N PRO A 124 6.45 -17.30 -9.65
CA PRO A 124 7.17 -16.25 -10.38
C PRO A 124 6.61 -15.97 -11.77
N GLU A 125 6.13 -17.00 -12.47
CA GLU A 125 5.55 -16.91 -13.80
C GLU A 125 4.25 -16.08 -13.78
N THR A 126 3.38 -16.35 -12.81
CA THR A 126 2.12 -15.60 -12.62
C THR A 126 2.39 -14.13 -12.33
N VAL A 127 3.42 -13.83 -11.54
CA VAL A 127 3.81 -12.44 -11.24
C VAL A 127 4.33 -11.73 -12.48
N SER A 128 5.18 -12.40 -13.27
CA SER A 128 5.70 -11.85 -14.53
C SER A 128 4.58 -11.53 -15.54
N GLU A 129 3.57 -12.40 -15.65
CA GLU A 129 2.39 -12.16 -16.48
C GLU A 129 1.60 -10.94 -16.01
N LEU A 130 1.32 -10.83 -14.70
CA LEU A 130 0.63 -9.68 -14.12
C LEU A 130 1.44 -8.38 -14.27
N GLU A 131 2.77 -8.43 -14.14
CA GLU A 131 3.64 -7.29 -14.40
C GLU A 131 3.61 -6.85 -15.86
N ALA A 132 3.52 -7.77 -16.81
CA ALA A 132 3.31 -7.44 -18.22
C ALA A 132 1.99 -6.69 -18.44
N VAL A 133 0.92 -7.13 -17.79
CA VAL A 133 -0.38 -6.43 -17.80
C VAL A 133 -0.25 -5.03 -17.20
N LEU A 134 0.41 -4.89 -16.05
CA LEU A 134 0.58 -3.61 -15.38
C LEU A 134 1.43 -2.61 -16.17
N ARG A 135 2.44 -3.06 -16.93
CA ARG A 135 3.26 -2.18 -17.79
C ARG A 135 2.41 -1.40 -18.80
N SER A 136 1.40 -2.02 -19.38
CA SER A 136 0.47 -1.33 -20.30
C SER A 136 -0.40 -0.28 -19.59
N ARG A 137 -0.59 -0.42 -18.27
CA ARG A 137 -1.42 0.45 -17.42
C ARG A 137 -0.61 1.54 -16.71
N ASP A 138 0.72 1.45 -16.75
CA ASP A 138 1.69 2.40 -16.16
C ASP A 138 1.90 3.66 -17.04
N ILE A 139 1.16 3.80 -18.15
CA ILE A 139 1.34 4.84 -19.18
C ILE A 139 0.67 6.18 -18.80
N ALA A 140 0.13 6.33 -17.60
CA ALA A 140 -0.41 7.60 -17.13
C ALA A 140 0.57 8.31 -16.16
N PRO A 141 1.57 9.07 -16.64
CA PRO A 141 2.19 10.11 -15.85
C PRO A 141 1.24 11.32 -15.86
N SER A 142 0.05 11.16 -15.31
CA SER A 142 -0.80 12.30 -15.00
C SER A 142 -1.28 12.13 -13.58
N HIS A 143 -0.36 12.38 -12.66
CA HIS A 143 -0.73 12.96 -11.39
C HIS A 143 -1.76 14.07 -11.71
N PRO A 144 -3.01 14.02 -11.22
CA PRO A 144 -4.03 15.04 -11.51
C PRO A 144 -3.72 16.43 -10.95
N PHE A 145 -2.46 16.71 -10.61
CA PHE A 145 -2.01 17.86 -9.82
C PHE A 145 -0.91 18.67 -10.50
N ILE A 146 -0.41 18.26 -11.68
CA ILE A 146 0.61 19.04 -12.43
C ILE A 146 -0.01 19.83 -13.60
N ALA A 147 -1.28 19.59 -13.92
CA ALA A 147 -1.98 20.36 -14.95
C ALA A 147 -3.03 21.29 -14.32
N ASP A 148 -2.58 22.36 -13.65
CA ASP A 148 -3.30 23.66 -13.70
C ASP A 148 -2.59 24.85 -13.03
N ASP A 149 -1.39 24.71 -12.46
CA ASP A 149 -0.72 25.87 -11.81
C ASP A 149 0.34 26.53 -12.71
N ALA A 150 -0.08 26.87 -13.93
CA ALA A 150 0.70 27.69 -14.84
C ALA A 150 -0.18 28.70 -15.58
N THR A 151 -0.74 29.69 -14.87
CA THR A 151 -0.57 31.13 -15.17
C THR A 151 -1.39 32.02 -14.23
N PRO A 152 -0.83 33.15 -13.75
CA PRO A 152 -1.56 34.15 -12.99
C PRO A 152 -2.27 35.14 -13.92
N ASP A 153 -3.35 35.72 -13.41
CA ASP A 153 -4.03 36.94 -13.88
C ASP A 153 -4.81 36.94 -15.20
N GLY A 154 -6.09 37.33 -15.08
CA GLY A 154 -6.64 38.40 -15.91
C GLY A 154 -7.35 38.04 -17.22
N THR A 155 -8.65 38.38 -17.23
CA THR A 155 -9.50 38.74 -18.37
C THR A 155 -10.27 37.64 -19.12
N ALA A 156 -11.59 37.81 -19.07
CA ALA A 156 -12.58 37.08 -19.82
C ALA A 156 -12.45 37.31 -21.33
N ALA A 157 -12.41 36.23 -22.10
CA ALA A 157 -12.79 36.24 -23.51
C ALA A 157 -13.51 34.92 -23.83
N ALA A 158 -14.78 35.05 -24.22
CA ALA A 158 -15.59 33.96 -24.72
C ALA A 158 -15.06 33.46 -26.06
N GLY A 159 -14.85 32.15 -26.17
CA GLY A 159 -14.52 31.46 -27.42
C GLY A 159 -15.03 30.03 -27.35
N ALA A 160 -16.15 29.77 -28.01
CA ALA A 160 -16.78 28.46 -28.10
C ALA A 160 -15.92 27.51 -28.95
N GLY A 161 -15.47 26.41 -28.33
CA GLY A 161 -14.87 25.25 -28.98
C GLY A 161 -15.29 23.99 -28.25
N ALA A 162 -16.29 23.30 -28.80
CA ALA A 162 -16.75 22.02 -28.29
C ALA A 162 -15.70 20.93 -28.54
N ASN A 163 -15.23 20.25 -27.49
CA ASN A 163 -15.08 18.79 -27.47
C ASN A 163 -14.61 18.27 -26.11
N ALA A 164 -15.15 17.09 -25.75
CA ALA A 164 -14.77 16.26 -24.62
C ALA A 164 -14.99 16.88 -23.22
N ARG A 165 -16.26 16.90 -22.82
CA ARG A 165 -16.65 16.82 -21.40
C ARG A 165 -16.16 15.48 -20.84
N ASN A 166 -14.87 15.39 -20.53
CA ASN A 166 -14.33 14.31 -19.72
C ASN A 166 -14.87 14.56 -18.30
N GLY A 167 -15.98 13.89 -17.99
CA GLY A 167 -16.68 13.96 -16.70
C GLY A 167 -15.89 13.29 -15.58
N GLY A 168 -14.59 13.59 -15.47
CA GLY A 168 -13.84 13.38 -14.24
C GLY A 168 -14.33 14.40 -13.23
N GLY A 169 -15.47 14.09 -12.58
CA GLY A 169 -15.93 14.85 -11.44
C GLY A 169 -14.74 15.03 -10.50
N ARG A 170 -14.38 16.28 -10.21
CA ARG A 170 -13.32 16.62 -9.26
C ARG A 170 -13.51 15.72 -8.04
N LEU A 171 -12.55 14.82 -7.80
CA LEU A 171 -12.59 13.92 -6.66
C LEU A 171 -12.86 14.76 -5.41
N ASP A 172 -13.78 14.30 -4.56
CA ASP A 172 -14.17 15.05 -3.38
C ASP A 172 -12.91 15.37 -2.56
N LYS A 173 -12.77 16.63 -2.13
CA LYS A 173 -11.58 17.10 -1.42
C LYS A 173 -11.31 16.23 -0.18
N THR A 174 -12.37 15.77 0.47
CA THR A 174 -12.28 14.84 1.62
C THR A 174 -11.63 13.52 1.23
N GLN A 175 -12.02 12.92 0.09
CA GLN A 175 -11.46 11.66 -0.40
C GLN A 175 -9.99 11.82 -0.80
N VAL A 176 -9.64 12.96 -1.40
CA VAL A 176 -8.23 13.26 -1.74
C VAL A 176 -7.38 13.40 -0.48
N MET A 177 -7.85 14.17 0.51
CA MET A 177 -7.14 14.33 1.79
C MET A 177 -7.00 13.01 2.54
N GLN A 178 -8.04 12.17 2.53
CA GLN A 178 -7.99 10.83 3.11
C GLN A 178 -6.91 9.97 2.43
N ARG A 179 -6.84 9.98 1.10
CA ARG A 179 -5.81 9.23 0.37
C ARG A 179 -4.40 9.73 0.70
N ILE A 180 -4.20 11.05 0.76
CA ILE A 180 -2.93 11.65 1.14
C ILE A 180 -2.50 11.18 2.54
N GLU A 181 -3.42 11.21 3.51
CA GLU A 181 -3.14 10.78 4.87
C GLU A 181 -2.84 9.27 4.95
N GLU A 182 -3.56 8.45 4.18
CA GLU A 182 -3.29 7.01 4.10
C GLU A 182 -1.94 6.71 3.46
N ASP A 183 -1.56 7.41 2.39
CA ASP A 183 -0.25 7.24 1.76
C ASP A 183 0.88 7.75 2.67
N ARG A 184 0.66 8.84 3.41
CA ARG A 184 1.58 9.32 4.45
C ARG A 184 1.80 8.25 5.51
N GLU A 185 0.72 7.65 6.00
CA GLU A 185 0.78 6.60 7.01
C GLU A 185 1.50 5.34 6.49
N ARG A 186 1.28 4.94 5.23
CA ARG A 186 2.04 3.85 4.61
C ARG A 186 3.53 4.13 4.57
N HIS A 187 3.90 5.34 4.16
CA HIS A 187 5.29 5.73 4.00
C HIS A 187 6.00 5.87 5.35
N LYS A 188 5.28 6.37 6.36
CA LYS A 188 5.72 6.38 7.75
C LYS A 188 6.10 4.97 8.20
N ARG A 189 5.21 3.98 8.04
CA ARG A 189 5.50 2.59 8.44
C ARG A 189 6.66 1.94 7.71
N LEU A 190 6.83 2.25 6.42
CA LEU A 190 7.97 1.73 5.66
C LEU A 190 9.31 2.13 6.29
N ARG A 191 9.34 3.29 6.98
CA ARG A 191 10.53 3.81 7.66
C ARG A 191 10.59 3.46 9.15
N GLU A 192 9.52 2.95 9.76
CA GLU A 192 9.50 2.63 11.20
C GLU A 192 10.49 1.53 11.57
N ASN A 193 10.76 0.60 10.64
CA ASN A 193 11.64 -0.55 10.90
C ASN A 193 13.00 -0.45 10.18
N ILE A 194 13.31 0.68 9.54
CA ILE A 194 14.56 0.82 8.75
C ILE A 194 15.82 0.79 9.62
N TRP A 195 15.68 1.18 10.89
CA TRP A 195 16.77 1.23 11.87
C TRP A 195 16.82 -0.02 12.76
N THR A 196 15.91 -0.98 12.57
CA THR A 196 15.84 -2.19 13.40
C THR A 196 16.96 -3.14 12.99
N VAL A 197 17.75 -3.59 13.97
CA VAL A 197 18.85 -4.55 13.79
C VAL A 197 18.40 -5.92 14.33
N ASP A 198 18.80 -7.00 13.67
CA ASP A 198 18.39 -8.38 13.99
C ASP A 198 19.00 -8.94 15.30
N GLY A 199 19.86 -8.16 15.97
CA GLY A 199 20.52 -8.52 17.25
C GLY A 199 21.64 -9.55 17.12
N ASP A 200 22.03 -9.89 15.90
CA ASP A 200 23.17 -10.75 15.58
C ASP A 200 24.42 -9.86 15.40
N GLU A 201 25.31 -9.86 16.39
CA GLU A 201 26.47 -8.97 16.47
C GLU A 201 27.38 -9.04 15.22
N GLU A 202 27.53 -10.23 14.63
CA GLU A 202 28.37 -10.43 13.45
C GLU A 202 27.74 -9.79 12.21
N LYS A 203 26.43 -9.98 12.02
CA LYS A 203 25.69 -9.35 10.91
C LYS A 203 25.56 -7.85 11.07
N GLU A 204 25.39 -7.36 12.30
CA GLU A 204 25.38 -5.93 12.58
C GLU A 204 26.71 -5.28 12.21
N MET A 205 27.83 -5.91 12.59
CA MET A 205 29.16 -5.44 12.23
C MET A 205 29.39 -5.44 10.72
N GLU A 206 29.00 -6.51 10.02
CA GLU A 206 29.13 -6.61 8.56
C GLU A 206 28.29 -5.54 7.85
N MET A 207 27.04 -5.34 8.28
CA MET A 207 26.17 -4.28 7.75
C MET A 207 26.76 -2.89 7.99
N MET A 208 27.24 -2.59 9.21
CA MET A 208 27.88 -1.31 9.49
C MET A 208 29.14 -1.10 8.66
N TRP A 209 29.91 -2.14 8.40
CA TRP A 209 31.12 -2.06 7.59
C TRP A 209 30.81 -1.75 6.13
N ASP A 210 29.82 -2.43 5.56
CA ASP A 210 29.41 -2.26 4.16
C ASP A 210 28.69 -0.93 3.91
N GLU A 211 27.91 -0.45 4.89
CA GLU A 211 27.16 0.81 4.81
C GLU A 211 27.97 2.03 5.32
N CYS A 212 29.20 1.82 5.79
CA CYS A 212 30.04 2.89 6.31
C CYS A 212 30.32 3.93 5.22
N SER A 213 29.86 5.16 5.43
CA SER A 213 30.20 6.27 4.55
C SER A 213 31.62 6.77 4.81
N GLU A 214 32.23 7.38 3.80
CA GLU A 214 33.47 8.13 3.99
C GLU A 214 33.25 9.30 4.97
N LEU A 215 34.30 9.66 5.70
CA LEU A 215 34.26 10.79 6.64
C LEU A 215 33.95 12.10 5.91
N GLY A 216 32.90 12.79 6.35
CA GLY A 216 32.44 14.07 5.83
C GLY A 216 32.74 15.24 6.77
N GLU A 217 32.40 16.45 6.31
CA GLU A 217 32.54 17.67 7.11
C GLU A 217 31.70 17.63 8.40
N ASP A 218 30.51 17.03 8.33
CA ASP A 218 29.61 16.89 9.49
C ASP A 218 30.20 16.00 10.59
N ASP A 219 30.99 14.98 10.24
CA ASP A 219 31.66 14.11 11.22
C ASP A 219 32.74 14.88 12.00
N TYR A 220 33.50 15.74 11.31
CA TYR A 220 34.49 16.61 11.93
C TYR A 220 33.82 17.63 12.86
N LEU A 221 32.71 18.23 12.41
CA LEU A 221 31.95 19.17 13.21
C LEU A 221 31.41 18.50 14.48
N GLY A 222 30.77 17.34 14.35
CA GLY A 222 30.27 16.57 15.48
C GLY A 222 31.38 16.20 16.48
N GLY A 223 32.56 15.84 16.00
CA GLY A 223 33.71 15.55 16.88
C GLY A 223 34.23 16.78 17.64
N VAL A 224 34.17 17.97 17.04
CA VAL A 224 34.54 19.22 17.73
C VAL A 224 33.50 19.59 18.79
N GLU A 225 32.22 19.50 18.45
CA GLU A 225 31.11 19.77 19.38
C GLU A 225 31.17 18.83 20.59
N GLU A 226 31.38 17.52 20.36
CA GLU A 226 31.48 16.54 21.45
C GLU A 226 32.69 16.79 22.36
N ARG A 227 33.84 17.21 21.79
CA ARG A 227 35.02 17.58 22.57
C ARG A 227 34.74 18.79 23.46
N ASP A 228 34.12 19.83 22.90
CA ASP A 228 33.84 21.08 23.61
C ASP A 228 32.79 20.85 24.72
N ASP A 229 31.79 20.01 24.48
CA ASP A 229 30.81 19.58 25.48
C ASP A 229 31.47 18.82 26.65
N ARG A 230 32.40 17.90 26.36
CA ARG A 230 33.17 17.19 27.40
C ARG A 230 34.00 18.15 28.25
N GLU A 231 34.66 19.13 27.61
CA GLU A 231 35.47 20.12 28.33
C GLU A 231 34.60 21.01 29.23
N ASN A 232 33.43 21.41 28.75
CA ASN A 232 32.45 22.17 29.54
C ASN A 232 31.89 21.34 30.70
N GLY A 233 31.57 20.06 30.47
CA GLY A 233 31.10 19.14 31.51
C GLY A 233 32.12 18.97 32.65
N ILE A 234 33.42 18.95 32.35
CA ILE A 234 34.49 18.87 33.36
C ILE A 234 34.68 20.21 34.09
N LYS A 235 34.48 21.34 33.41
CA LYS A 235 34.64 22.68 33.99
C LYS A 235 33.48 23.10 34.89
N PHE A 236 32.27 22.60 34.63
CA PHE A 236 31.03 23.05 35.28
C PHE A 236 30.21 21.95 35.99
N GLY A 237 30.62 20.68 35.91
CA GLY A 237 30.07 19.56 36.68
C GLY A 237 30.88 19.25 37.93
#